data_AF-A0A7Y6B2U3-F1
#
_entry.id   AF-A0A7Y6B2U3-F1
#
_cell.length_a   1.000
_cell.length_b   1.000
_cell.length_c   1.000
_cell.angle_alpha   90.00
_cell.angle_beta   90.00
_cell.angle_gamma   90.00
#
_symmetry.space_group_name_H-M   'P 1'
#
loop_
_entity.id
_entity.type
_entity.pdbx_description
1 polymer ?
#
loop_
_entity_poly.entity_id
_entity_poly.type
_entity_poly.pdbx_seq_one_letter_code
_entity_poly.pdbx_strand_id
1 'polypeptide(L)' 'MFTDLGTARKSALTLSKTLMAATMVIAIGTQFAVITADDFDGDVAVLNEYDPFA' A
#
# COMPACT_ATOMS: atom_id res chain seq x y z
N MET A 1 9.62 -4.75 2.49
CA MET A 1 9.24 -3.76 3.52
C MET A 1 10.08 -2.50 3.33
N PHE A 2 9.46 -1.33 3.49
CA PHE A 2 10.06 -0.02 3.29
C PHE A 2 10.31 0.65 4.65
N THR A 3 11.39 1.42 4.75
CA THR A 3 11.72 2.24 5.93
C THR A 3 11.34 3.70 5.75
N ASP A 4 10.97 4.10 4.53
CA ASP A 4 10.55 5.45 4.16
C ASP A 4 9.15 5.45 3.55
N LEU A 5 8.29 6.33 4.05
CA LEU A 5 6.89 6.42 3.63
C LEU A 5 6.76 6.91 2.19
N GLY A 6 7.62 7.85 1.76
CA GLY A 6 7.57 8.37 0.39
C GLY A 6 7.83 7.29 -0.66
N THR A 7 8.78 6.40 -0.38
CA THR A 7 9.13 5.26 -1.22
C THR A 7 8.01 4.22 -1.23
N ALA A 8 7.41 3.92 -0.08
CA ALA A 8 6.27 3.01 0.01
C ALA A 8 5.06 3.51 -0.81
N ARG A 9 4.75 4.81 -0.72
CA ARG A 9 3.67 5.46 -1.48
C ARG A 9 3.89 5.40 -3.00
N LYS A 10 5.12 5.69 -3.46
CA LYS A 10 5.45 5.58 -4.89
C LYS A 10 5.33 4.14 -5.39
N SER A 11 5.84 3.19 -4.61
CA SER A 11 5.72 1.77 -4.94
C SER A 11 4.26 1.33 -5.01
N ALA A 12 3.43 1.73 -4.05
CA ALA A 12 2.00 1.40 -4.04
C ALA A 12 1.27 1.95 -5.28
N LEU A 13 1.50 3.21 -5.64
CA LEU A 13 0.92 3.83 -6.83
C LEU A 13 1.34 3.14 -8.14
N THR A 14 2.62 2.80 -8.28
CA THR A 14 3.08 2.07 -9.48
C THR A 14 2.49 0.67 -9.53
N LEU A 15 2.41 0.01 -8.37
CA LEU A 15 1.88 -1.35 -8.26
C LEU A 15 0.38 -1.39 -8.57
N SER A 16 -0.42 -0.43 -8.08
CA SER A 16 -1.86 -0.39 -8.37
C SER A 16 -2.12 -0.31 -9.87
N LYS A 17 -1.40 0.57 -10.57
CA LYS A 17 -1.50 0.72 -12.03
C LYS A 17 -0.99 -0.47 -12.83
N THR A 18 -0.03 -1.22 -12.28
CA THR A 18 0.55 -2.40 -12.96
C THR A 18 -0.33 -3.62 -12.80
N LEU A 19 -0.85 -3.86 -11.60
CA LEU A 19 -1.71 -5.00 -11.29
C LEU A 19 -3.18 -4.73 -11.61
N MET A 20 -3.56 -3.47 -11.87
CA MET A 20 -4.96 -3.04 -12.01
C MET A 20 -5.81 -3.43 -10.79
N ALA A 21 -5.20 -3.40 -9.60
CA ALA A 21 -5.82 -3.70 -8.33
C ALA A 21 -5.58 -2.55 -7.34
N ALA A 22 -6.53 -2.34 -6.42
CA ALA A 22 -6.34 -1.36 -5.34
C ALA A 22 -5.19 -1.82 -4.43
N THR A 23 -4.25 -0.91 -4.17
CA THR A 23 -3.13 -1.16 -3.26
C THR A 23 -3.17 -0.18 -2.11
N MET A 24 -2.64 -0.58 -0.97
CA MET A 24 -2.61 0.24 0.23
C MET A 24 -1.25 0.15 0.90
N VAL A 25 -0.84 1.28 1.48
CA VAL A 25 0.34 1.38 2.34
C VAL A 25 -0.12 1.19 3.77
N ILE A 26 0.42 0.17 4.43
CA ILE A 26 0.15 -0.13 5.84
C ILE A 26 1.39 0.14 6.69
N ALA A 27 1.17 0.54 7.93
CA ALA A 27 2.20 0.63 8.95
C ALA A 27 2.32 -0.70 9.69
N ILE A 28 3.55 -1.22 9.81
CA ILE A 28 3.87 -2.39 10.63
C ILE A 28 5.04 -2.01 11.54
N GLY A 29 4.74 -1.73 12.81
CA GLY A 29 5.72 -1.24 13.77
C GLY A 29 6.34 0.09 13.31
N THR A 30 7.64 0.09 13.00
CA THR A 30 8.39 1.26 12.50
C THR A 30 8.61 1.25 10.98
N GLN A 31 7.99 0.30 10.27
CA GLN A 31 8.17 0.08 8.84
C GLN A 31 6.85 0.20 8.08
N PHE A 32 6.95 0.30 6.76
CA PHE A 32 5.81 0.37 5.85
C PHE A 32 5.80 -0.85 4.93
N ALA A 33 4.61 -1.38 4.66
CA ALA A 33 4.39 -2.40 3.66
C ALA A 33 3.32 -1.96 2.68
N VAL A 34 3.37 -2.54 1.48
CA VAL A 34 2.36 -2.33 0.44
C VAL A 34 1.66 -3.66 0.26
N ILE A 35 0.34 -3.67 0.42
CA ILE A 35 -0.51 -4.84 0.20
C ILE A 35 -1.61 -4.49 -0.79
N THR A 36 -2.21 -5.50 -1.42
CA THR A 36 -3.44 -5.32 -2.20
C THR A 36 -4.64 -5.27 -1.28
N ALA A 37 -5.76 -4.74 -1.78
CA ALA A 37 -7.01 -4.73 -1.02
C ALA A 37 -7.52 -6.14 -0.67
N ASP A 38 -7.19 -7.15 -1.47
CA ASP A 38 -7.58 -8.55 -1.20
C ASP A 38 -6.85 -9.14 0.02
N ASP A 39 -5.64 -8.64 0.34
CA ASP A 39 -4.83 -9.08 1.47
C ASP A 39 -5.14 -8.28 2.77
N PHE A 40 -6.14 -7.39 2.74
CA PHE A 40 -6.48 -6.56 3.88
C PHE A 40 -7.35 -7.31 4.90
N ASP A 41 -6.77 -7.62 6.06
CA ASP A 41 -7.43 -8.37 7.16
C ASP A 41 -8.01 -7.46 8.26
N GLY A 42 -8.18 -6.15 8.02
CA GLY A 42 -8.84 -5.23 8.95
C GLY A 42 -8.05 -4.82 10.20
N ASP A 43 -7.05 -5.60 10.63
CA ASP A 43 -6.23 -5.33 11.84
C ASP A 43 -4.93 -4.55 11.56
N VAL A 44 -4.75 -4.06 10.33
CA VAL A 44 -3.56 -3.31 9.91
C VAL A 44 -3.88 -1.83 9.74
N ALA A 45 -2.99 -0.97 10.25
CA ALA A 45 -3.14 0.48 10.16
C ALA A 45 -2.83 0.97 8.74
N VAL A 46 -3.88 1.33 8.00
CA VAL A 46 -3.77 1.88 6.64
C VAL A 46 -3.38 3.36 6.69
N LEU A 47 -2.33 3.72 5.96
CA LEU A 47 -1.85 5.10 5.84
C LEU A 47 -2.30 5.76 4.54
N ASN A 48 -2.34 4.99 3.45
CA ASN A 48 -2.77 5.46 2.14
C ASN A 48 -3.37 4.32 1.34
N GLU A 49 -4.36 4.65 0.53
CA GLU A 49 -4.95 3.74 -0.44
C GLU A 49 -4.79 4.35 -1.85
N TYR A 50 -4.60 3.47 -2.82
CA TYR A 50 -4.37 3.80 -4.21
C TYR A 50 -5.29 2.95 -5.08
N ASP A 51 -6.29 3.62 -5.65
CA ASP A 51 -7.18 3.04 -6.65
C ASP A 51 -6.53 3.18 -8.04
N PRO A 52 -6.39 2.10 -8.82
CA PRO A 52 -5.90 2.17 -10.20
C PRO A 52 -6.85 2.89 -11.17
N PHE A 53 -8.12 3.09 -10.82
CA PHE A 53 -9.15 3.69 -11.68
C PHE A 53 -9.48 5.15 -11.38
N ALA A 54 -8.95 5.71 -10.28
CA ALA A 54 -9.20 7.08 -9.84
C ALA A 54 -8.29 8.14 -10.49
#